data_AF-A0AAF0C6E8-F1
#
_entry.id   AF-A0AAF0C6E8-F1
#
_cell.length_a   1.000
_cell.length_b   1.000
_cell.length_c   1.000
_cell.angle_alpha   90.00
_cell.angle_beta   90.00
_cell.angle_gamma   90.00
#
_symmetry.space_group_name_H-M   'P 1'
#
loop_
_entity.id
_entity.type
_entity.pdbx_description
1 polymer ?
#
loop_
_entity_poly.entity_id
_entity_poly.type
_entity_poly.pdbx_seq_one_letter_code
_entity_poly.pdbx_strand_id
1 'polypeptide(L)'
;MLSPIEELKIQAKKHHKAQSKAPDAALSTGHPPRLKDSRLVIARRYGFRHWDHAREVLSGSTCRDYGTFWYSPPCSGLLNLWCASYKEAHQQQKTHGGFILPYKNQYLVVEQHYLELLGLDGRDENWAAIDFDWCSGDIGCRQQLALQRIQRW
;
A
#
# COMPACT_ATOMS: atom_id res chain seq x y z
N MET A 1 0.53 11.93 15.08
CA MET A 1 -0.05 10.70 14.51
C MET A 1 1.08 9.88 13.93
N LEU A 2 0.99 8.54 14.00
CA LEU A 2 2.00 7.65 13.41
C LEU A 2 1.90 7.72 11.88
N SER A 3 3.01 7.82 11.17
CA SER A 3 3.01 7.73 9.70
C SER A 3 3.06 6.27 9.22
N PRO A 4 2.57 5.96 8.00
CA PRO A 4 2.74 4.64 7.37
C PRO A 4 4.19 4.12 7.40
N ILE A 5 5.14 5.02 7.16
CA ILE A 5 6.56 4.69 7.13
C ILE A 5 7.11 4.34 8.52
N GLU A 6 6.63 5.01 9.57
CA GLU A 6 7.00 4.65 10.94
C GLU A 6 6.42 3.28 11.33
N GLU A 7 5.19 2.99 10.94
CA GLU A 7 4.59 1.66 11.16
C GLU A 7 5.40 0.56 10.43
N LEU A 8 5.77 0.76 9.16
CA LEU A 8 6.64 -0.21 8.45
C LEU A 8 8.01 -0.38 9.13
N LYS A 9 8.59 0.69 9.69
CA LYS A 9 9.84 0.59 10.48
C LYS A 9 9.63 -0.24 11.75
N ILE A 10 8.48 -0.08 12.43
CA ILE A 10 8.13 -0.85 13.62
C ILE A 10 7.99 -2.34 13.25
N GLN A 11 7.24 -2.65 12.20
CA GLN A 11 7.08 -4.02 11.71
C GLN A 11 8.43 -4.65 11.29
N ALA A 12 9.30 -3.89 10.61
CA ALA A 12 10.63 -4.37 10.23
C ALA A 12 11.52 -4.67 11.44
N LYS A 13 11.46 -3.86 12.50
CA LYS A 13 12.18 -4.13 13.76
C LYS A 13 11.63 -5.38 14.46
N LYS A 14 10.30 -5.54 14.52
CA LYS A 14 9.65 -6.74 15.08
C LYS A 14 10.08 -8.00 14.32
N HIS A 15 10.03 -7.95 12.99
CA HIS A 15 10.46 -9.05 12.12
C HIS A 15 11.95 -9.40 12.31
N HIS A 16 12.83 -8.40 12.33
CA HIS A 16 14.26 -8.62 12.55
C HIS A 16 14.52 -9.31 13.91
N LYS A 17 13.89 -8.82 14.98
CA LYS A 17 14.00 -9.44 16.32
C LYS A 17 13.51 -10.89 16.34
N ALA A 18 12.44 -11.20 15.61
CA ALA A 18 11.95 -12.57 15.48
C ALA A 18 12.96 -13.46 14.73
N GLN A 19 13.53 -12.99 13.63
CA GLN A 19 14.53 -13.75 12.86
C GLN A 19 15.85 -13.95 13.61
N SER A 20 16.32 -12.96 14.37
CA SER A 20 17.53 -13.10 15.19
C SER A 20 17.40 -14.14 16.31
N LYS A 21 16.17 -14.54 16.66
CA LYS A 21 15.90 -15.62 17.63
C LYS A 21 15.73 -16.99 16.97
N ALA A 22 15.63 -17.07 15.65
CA ALA A 22 15.50 -18.32 14.91
C ALA A 22 16.90 -18.83 14.51
N PRO A 23 17.41 -19.93 15.09
CA PRO A 23 18.77 -20.41 14.85
C PRO A 23 19.03 -20.81 13.39
N ASP A 24 18.02 -21.28 12.65
CA ASP A 24 18.15 -21.73 11.26
C ASP A 24 18.27 -20.59 10.23
N ALA A 25 17.88 -19.36 10.58
CA ALA A 25 17.86 -18.24 9.63
C ALA A 25 19.27 -17.82 9.17
N ALA A 26 20.29 -18.04 9.99
CA ALA A 26 21.69 -17.74 9.65
C ALA A 26 22.31 -18.78 8.71
N LEU A 27 21.77 -20.02 8.70
CA LEU A 27 22.33 -21.13 7.92
C LEU A 27 21.98 -21.04 6.43
N SER A 28 20.87 -20.36 6.06
CA SER A 28 20.36 -20.36 4.68
C SER A 28 20.94 -19.26 3.77
N THR A 29 21.50 -18.17 4.31
CA THR A 29 21.95 -16.99 3.53
C THR A 29 23.43 -16.65 3.72
N GLY A 30 24.16 -17.43 4.53
CA GLY A 30 25.59 -17.25 4.79
C GLY A 30 25.94 -16.08 5.72
N HIS A 31 24.96 -15.28 6.15
CA HIS A 31 25.12 -14.18 7.08
C HIS A 31 23.91 -14.04 8.02
N PRO A 32 24.10 -13.55 9.26
CA PRO A 32 22.99 -13.28 10.15
C PRO A 32 22.04 -12.24 9.55
N PRO A 33 20.72 -12.39 9.73
CA PRO A 33 19.73 -11.50 9.15
C PRO A 33 19.94 -10.07 9.64
N ARG A 34 20.13 -9.10 8.74
CA ARG A 34 20.33 -7.69 9.11
C ARG A 34 18.99 -6.94 9.10
N LEU A 35 18.94 -5.82 9.81
CA LEU A 35 17.75 -4.95 9.80
C LEU A 35 17.38 -4.47 8.39
N LYS A 36 18.36 -4.23 7.50
CA LYS A 36 18.11 -3.85 6.11
C LYS A 36 17.35 -4.94 5.34
N ASP A 37 17.63 -6.21 5.63
CA ASP A 37 17.00 -7.35 4.96
C ASP A 37 15.54 -7.47 5.42
N SER A 38 15.30 -7.26 6.72
CA SER A 38 13.94 -7.18 7.26
C SER A 38 13.12 -6.02 6.68
N ARG A 39 13.73 -4.85 6.46
CA ARG A 39 13.05 -3.73 5.78
C ARG A 39 12.68 -4.09 4.34
N LEU A 40 13.57 -4.78 3.61
CA LEU A 40 13.30 -5.23 2.25
C LEU A 40 12.14 -6.25 2.23
N VAL A 41 12.14 -7.21 3.16
CA VAL A 41 11.07 -8.21 3.30
C VAL A 41 9.72 -7.55 3.57
N ILE A 42 9.67 -6.62 4.54
CA ILE A 42 8.43 -5.90 4.86
C ILE A 42 7.96 -5.05 3.67
N ALA A 43 8.85 -4.31 2.99
CA ALA A 43 8.48 -3.54 1.81
C ALA A 43 7.86 -4.44 0.71
N ARG A 44 8.47 -5.60 0.44
CA ARG A 44 7.97 -6.56 -0.57
C ARG A 44 6.65 -7.20 -0.18
N ARG A 45 6.43 -7.48 1.11
CA ARG A 45 5.15 -8.01 1.60
C ARG A 45 3.97 -7.10 1.24
N TYR A 46 4.18 -5.79 1.32
CA TYR A 46 3.20 -4.78 0.97
C TYR A 46 3.21 -4.41 -0.53
N GLY A 47 3.92 -5.15 -1.38
CA GLY A 47 3.91 -4.91 -2.83
C GLY A 47 4.87 -3.82 -3.33
N PHE A 48 5.83 -3.39 -2.51
CA PHE A 48 6.88 -2.45 -2.93
C PHE A 48 8.16 -3.19 -3.37
N ARG A 49 8.92 -2.60 -4.30
CA ARG A 49 10.20 -3.18 -4.78
C ARG A 49 11.29 -3.23 -3.69
N HIS A 50 11.43 -2.12 -2.97
CA HIS A 50 12.40 -1.92 -1.90
C HIS A 50 11.93 -0.81 -0.94
N TRP A 51 12.72 -0.56 0.10
CA TRP A 51 12.40 0.42 1.14
C TRP A 51 12.19 1.84 0.61
N ASP A 52 13.08 2.33 -0.26
CA ASP A 52 12.93 3.69 -0.79
C ASP A 52 11.69 3.85 -1.67
N HIS A 53 11.31 2.80 -2.42
CA HIS A 53 10.05 2.79 -3.17
C HIS A 53 8.83 2.89 -2.25
N ALA A 54 8.83 2.18 -1.12
CA ALA A 54 7.76 2.32 -0.13
C ALA A 54 7.71 3.75 0.45
N ARG A 55 8.87 4.36 0.70
CA ARG A 55 8.97 5.75 1.17
C ARG A 55 8.39 6.75 0.18
N GLU A 56 8.79 6.66 -1.10
CA GLU A 56 8.32 7.55 -2.16
C GLU A 56 6.80 7.47 -2.32
N VAL A 57 6.24 6.25 -2.37
CA VAL A 57 4.80 6.05 -2.55
C VAL A 57 4.01 6.54 -1.34
N LEU A 58 4.44 6.18 -0.13
CA LEU A 58 3.70 6.48 1.10
C LEU A 58 3.94 7.90 1.62
N SER A 59 4.98 8.62 1.14
CA SER A 59 5.15 10.04 1.44
C SER A 59 4.18 10.94 0.66
N GLY A 60 3.41 10.37 -0.27
CA GLY A 60 2.45 11.11 -1.09
C GLY A 60 3.08 11.76 -2.32
N SER A 61 4.34 11.47 -2.64
CA SER A 61 5.00 11.96 -3.84
C SER A 61 4.40 11.31 -5.09
N THR A 62 4.35 12.05 -6.20
CA THR A 62 3.97 11.46 -7.49
C THR A 62 5.06 10.48 -7.93
N CYS A 63 4.67 9.22 -8.10
CA CYS A 63 5.58 8.15 -8.51
C CYS A 63 5.21 7.63 -9.90
N ARG A 64 6.22 7.16 -10.65
CA ARG A 64 5.99 6.44 -11.92
C ARG A 64 5.46 5.02 -11.69
N ASP A 65 5.79 4.45 -10.53
CA ASP A 65 5.42 3.13 -10.09
C ASP A 65 4.94 3.22 -8.65
N TYR A 66 3.72 2.77 -8.38
CA TYR A 66 3.12 2.70 -7.05
C TYR A 66 3.22 1.28 -6.45
N GLY A 67 3.81 0.33 -7.17
CA GLY A 67 3.84 -1.07 -6.80
C GLY A 67 2.46 -1.70 -6.77
N THR A 68 2.31 -2.78 -6.01
CA THR A 68 1.03 -3.48 -5.87
C THR A 68 0.38 -3.24 -4.52
N PHE A 69 0.71 -2.13 -3.85
CA PHE A 69 0.25 -1.84 -2.49
C PHE A 69 -1.26 -1.85 -2.38
N TRP A 70 -1.99 -1.27 -3.34
CA TRP A 70 -3.45 -1.24 -3.33
C TRP A 70 -4.11 -2.47 -3.95
N TYR A 71 -3.34 -3.50 -4.30
CA TYR A 71 -3.85 -4.73 -4.87
C TYR A 71 -3.71 -5.89 -3.89
N SER A 72 -4.66 -6.82 -3.93
CA SER A 72 -4.57 -8.09 -3.21
C SER A 72 -5.18 -9.20 -4.08
N PRO A 73 -4.57 -10.39 -4.17
CA PRO A 73 -5.11 -11.49 -4.97
C PRO A 73 -6.58 -11.87 -4.71
N PRO A 74 -7.09 -11.85 -3.45
CA PRO A 74 -8.51 -12.08 -3.17
C PRO A 74 -9.45 -11.06 -3.82
N CYS A 75 -8.97 -9.85 -4.14
CA CYS A 75 -9.75 -8.81 -4.78
C CYS A 75 -9.82 -8.96 -6.32
N SER A 76 -9.17 -9.98 -6.90
CA SER A 76 -9.16 -10.22 -8.35
C SER A 76 -10.56 -10.31 -8.96
N GLY A 77 -11.52 -10.90 -8.26
CA GLY A 77 -12.91 -11.01 -8.70
C GLY A 77 -13.74 -9.73 -8.56
N LEU A 78 -13.23 -8.70 -7.87
CA LEU A 78 -13.89 -7.40 -7.67
C LEU A 78 -13.26 -6.29 -8.51
N LEU A 79 -12.33 -6.63 -9.40
CA LEU A 79 -11.69 -5.67 -10.31
C LEU A 79 -12.61 -5.38 -11.49
N ASN A 80 -13.48 -4.39 -11.30
CA ASN A 80 -14.48 -4.00 -12.30
C ASN A 80 -13.88 -3.09 -13.37
N LEU A 81 -12.96 -2.18 -13.02
CA LEU A 81 -12.44 -1.17 -13.95
C LEU A 81 -10.93 -0.98 -13.80
N TRP A 82 -10.22 -1.25 -14.90
CA TRP A 82 -8.78 -1.11 -15.02
C TRP A 82 -8.44 -0.06 -16.07
N CYS A 83 -7.75 1.00 -15.67
CA CYS A 83 -7.46 2.15 -16.53
C CYS A 83 -5.95 2.27 -16.75
N ALA A 84 -5.56 2.47 -18.01
CA ALA A 84 -4.15 2.63 -18.36
C ALA A 84 -3.61 4.02 -17.99
N SER A 85 -4.50 5.02 -17.85
CA SER A 85 -4.14 6.40 -17.54
C SER A 85 -5.00 6.99 -16.43
N TYR A 86 -4.45 7.98 -15.72
CA TYR A 86 -5.16 8.71 -14.68
C TYR A 86 -6.41 9.42 -15.22
N LYS A 87 -6.30 10.03 -16.42
CA LYS A 87 -7.41 10.72 -17.07
C LYS A 87 -8.60 9.78 -17.32
N GLU A 88 -8.32 8.57 -17.76
CA GLU A 88 -9.33 7.53 -17.96
C GLU A 88 -9.96 7.11 -16.62
N ALA A 89 -9.16 6.83 -15.59
CA ALA A 89 -9.67 6.48 -14.26
C ALA A 89 -10.59 7.55 -13.67
N HIS A 90 -10.17 8.81 -13.76
CA HIS A 90 -10.97 9.94 -13.29
C HIS A 90 -12.27 10.12 -14.09
N GLN A 91 -12.26 9.85 -15.40
CA GLN A 91 -13.49 9.84 -16.19
C GLN A 91 -14.43 8.70 -15.79
N GLN A 92 -13.88 7.50 -15.57
CA GLN A 92 -14.65 6.34 -15.11
C GLN A 92 -15.27 6.60 -13.73
N GLN A 93 -14.50 7.16 -12.80
CA GLN A 93 -14.98 7.54 -11.47
C GLN A 93 -16.11 8.58 -11.55
N LYS A 94 -16.02 9.57 -12.44
CA LYS A 94 -17.11 10.55 -12.62
C LYS A 94 -18.39 9.93 -13.17
N THR A 95 -18.27 8.91 -14.02
CA THR A 95 -19.44 8.25 -14.64
C THR A 95 -20.10 7.24 -13.69
N HIS A 96 -19.29 6.47 -12.95
CA HIS A 96 -19.75 5.31 -12.19
C HIS A 96 -19.61 5.46 -10.67
N GLY A 97 -18.91 6.49 -10.20
CA GLY A 97 -18.48 6.63 -8.81
C GLY A 97 -17.29 5.74 -8.46
N GLY A 98 -17.11 5.50 -7.17
CA GLY A 98 -16.07 4.61 -6.64
C GLY A 98 -14.76 5.31 -6.29
N PHE A 99 -13.76 4.49 -6.02
CA PHE A 99 -12.46 4.89 -5.46
C PHE A 99 -11.36 4.69 -6.48
N ILE A 100 -10.51 5.70 -6.66
CA ILE A 100 -9.32 5.59 -7.52
C ILE A 100 -8.12 5.16 -6.69
N LEU A 101 -7.53 4.02 -7.07
CA LEU A 101 -6.34 3.45 -6.45
C LEU A 101 -5.24 3.25 -7.50
N PRO A 102 -3.97 3.55 -7.20
CA PRO A 102 -2.89 3.28 -8.14
C PRO A 102 -2.44 1.82 -8.09
N TYR A 103 -2.08 1.28 -9.25
CA TYR A 103 -1.49 -0.05 -9.39
C TYR A 103 -0.34 -0.01 -10.39
N LYS A 104 0.88 -0.23 -9.92
CA LYS A 104 2.11 -0.07 -10.70
C LYS A 104 2.13 1.30 -11.39
N ASN A 105 2.07 1.32 -12.73
CA ASN A 105 1.99 2.50 -13.57
C ASN A 105 0.58 2.79 -14.13
N GLN A 106 -0.44 2.12 -13.57
CA GLN A 106 -1.84 2.13 -14.01
C GLN A 106 -2.75 2.48 -12.83
N TYR A 107 -4.06 2.54 -13.08
CA TYR A 107 -5.06 2.99 -12.14
C TYR A 107 -6.25 2.03 -12.10
N LEU A 108 -6.81 1.85 -10.92
CA LEU A 108 -7.96 1.00 -10.65
C LEU A 108 -9.10 1.90 -10.19
N VAL A 109 -10.31 1.67 -10.71
CA VAL A 109 -11.53 2.25 -10.16
C VAL A 109 -12.31 1.12 -9.52
N VAL A 110 -12.49 1.21 -8.20
CA VAL A 110 -13.03 0.10 -7.40
C VAL A 110 -14.22 0.55 -6.57
N GLU A 111 -15.03 -0.40 -6.15
CA GLU A 111 -16.16 -0.17 -5.25
C GLU A 111 -15.79 -0.40 -3.79
N GLN A 112 -16.69 -0.02 -2.88
CA GLN A 112 -16.48 -0.14 -1.43
C GLN A 112 -16.08 -1.57 -0.99
N HIS A 113 -16.69 -2.62 -1.54
CA HIS A 113 -16.36 -4.00 -1.20
C HIS A 113 -14.89 -4.34 -1.47
N TYR A 114 -14.26 -3.71 -2.47
CA TYR A 114 -12.84 -3.88 -2.74
C TYR A 114 -12.01 -3.35 -1.57
N LEU A 115 -12.34 -2.16 -1.06
CA LEU A 115 -11.65 -1.56 0.08
C LEU A 115 -11.79 -2.40 1.35
N GLU A 116 -12.97 -2.96 1.59
CA GLU A 116 -13.23 -3.82 2.75
C GLU A 116 -12.35 -5.08 2.71
N LEU A 117 -12.17 -5.70 1.54
CA LEU A 117 -11.23 -6.82 1.37
C LEU A 117 -9.76 -6.43 1.58
N LEU A 118 -9.42 -5.16 1.37
CA LEU A 118 -8.10 -4.63 1.69
C LEU A 118 -7.94 -4.27 3.18
N GLY A 119 -8.98 -4.48 3.98
CA GLY A 119 -9.01 -4.14 5.40
C GLY A 119 -9.27 -2.65 5.68
N LEU A 120 -9.72 -1.89 4.68
CA LEU A 120 -10.02 -0.46 4.81
C LEU A 120 -11.50 -0.26 5.14
N ASP A 121 -11.81 0.88 5.76
CA ASP A 121 -13.20 1.32 5.92
C ASP A 121 -13.56 2.26 4.76
N GLY A 122 -14.48 1.84 3.89
CA GLY A 122 -14.95 2.67 2.78
C GLY A 122 -15.79 3.88 3.21
N ARG A 123 -16.18 3.96 4.49
CA ARG A 123 -16.90 5.10 5.09
C ARG A 123 -15.98 6.05 5.84
N ASP A 124 -14.67 5.80 5.84
CA ASP A 124 -13.69 6.68 6.46
C ASP A 124 -13.76 8.08 5.84
N GLU A 125 -13.83 9.12 6.69
CA GLU A 125 -13.95 10.52 6.26
C GLU A 125 -12.76 10.97 5.40
N ASN A 126 -11.60 10.31 5.56
CA ASN A 126 -10.42 10.58 4.75
C ASN A 126 -10.66 10.26 3.26
N TRP A 127 -11.58 9.35 2.92
CA TRP A 127 -11.95 9.09 1.53
C TRP A 127 -12.76 10.24 0.94
N ALA A 128 -13.74 10.74 1.69
CA ALA A 128 -14.55 11.89 1.26
C ALA A 128 -13.69 13.16 1.14
N ALA A 129 -12.72 13.34 2.04
CA ALA A 129 -11.79 14.48 2.03
C ALA A 129 -10.85 14.53 0.81
N ILE A 130 -10.68 13.42 0.09
CA ILE A 130 -9.86 13.33 -1.11
C ILE A 130 -10.68 13.03 -2.37
N ASP A 131 -11.99 13.28 -2.34
CA ASP A 131 -12.90 13.00 -3.44
C ASP A 131 -12.80 11.54 -3.94
N PHE A 132 -12.54 10.62 -3.01
CA PHE A 132 -12.35 9.19 -3.25
C PHE A 132 -11.17 8.87 -4.21
N ASP A 133 -10.26 9.82 -4.43
CA ASP A 133 -9.07 9.65 -5.26
C ASP A 133 -7.79 9.67 -4.42
N TRP A 134 -7.23 8.48 -4.20
CA TRP A 134 -5.97 8.35 -3.48
C TRP A 134 -4.77 8.90 -4.25
N CYS A 135 -4.83 9.02 -5.58
CA CYS A 135 -3.69 9.43 -6.41
C CYS A 135 -3.40 10.93 -6.31
N SER A 136 -4.45 11.76 -6.21
CA SER A 136 -4.33 13.22 -6.25
C SER A 136 -4.70 13.93 -4.95
N GLY A 137 -5.32 13.22 -4.00
CA GLY A 137 -5.77 13.74 -2.72
C GLY A 137 -4.69 14.35 -1.81
N ASP A 138 -5.17 14.99 -0.75
CA ASP A 138 -4.32 15.50 0.33
C ASP A 138 -3.39 14.41 0.89
N ILE A 139 -2.13 14.78 1.14
CA ILE A 139 -1.10 13.84 1.59
C ILE A 139 -1.42 13.28 2.97
N GLY A 140 -1.99 14.08 3.87
CA GLY A 140 -2.38 13.65 5.21
C GLY A 140 -3.44 12.56 5.17
N CYS A 141 -4.54 12.77 4.44
CA CYS A 141 -5.60 11.78 4.26
C CYS A 141 -5.06 10.50 3.58
N ARG A 142 -4.26 10.64 2.53
CA ARG A 142 -3.63 9.50 1.85
C ARG A 142 -2.76 8.67 2.79
N GLN A 143 -2.00 9.32 3.66
CA GLN A 143 -1.18 8.65 4.67
C GLN A 143 -2.03 7.95 5.73
N GLN A 144 -3.14 8.53 6.18
CA GLN A 144 -4.04 7.87 7.14
C GLN A 144 -4.65 6.59 6.55
N LEU A 145 -5.15 6.66 5.31
CA LEU A 145 -5.72 5.50 4.63
C LEU A 145 -4.67 4.39 4.40
N ALA A 146 -3.45 4.77 4.02
CA ALA A 146 -2.37 3.79 3.89
C ALA A 146 -1.97 3.17 5.24
N LEU A 147 -1.98 3.97 6.33
CA LEU A 147 -1.72 3.48 7.67
C LEU A 147 -2.78 2.46 8.11
N GLN A 148 -4.07 2.76 7.86
CA GLN A 148 -5.18 1.87 8.17
C GLN A 148 -4.96 0.47 7.56
N ARG A 149 -4.57 0.43 6.28
CA ARG A 149 -4.23 -0.83 5.59
C ARG A 149 -3.06 -1.58 6.25
N ILE A 150 -1.98 -0.87 6.58
CA ILE A 150 -0.77 -1.48 7.16
C ILE A 150 -1.04 -2.04 8.56
N GLN A 151 -1.94 -1.44 9.34
CA GLN A 151 -2.26 -1.88 10.70
C GLN A 151 -3.22 -3.07 10.74
N ARG A 152 -3.92 -3.38 9.65
CA ARG A 152 -4.87 -4.49 9.54
C ARG A 152 -4.21 -5.81 9.10
N TRP A 153 -2.89 -5.83 8.93
CA TRP A 153 -2.05 -6.97 8.54
C TRP A 153 -0.99 -7.29 9.61
#